data_AF-A0A0Q5ZHR9-F1
#
_entry.id   AF-A0A0Q5ZHR9-F1
#
_cell.length_a   1.000
_cell.length_b   1.000
_cell.length_c   1.000
_cell.angle_alpha   90.00
_cell.angle_beta   90.00
_cell.angle_gamma   90.00
#
_symmetry.space_group_name_H-M   'P 1'
#
loop_
_entity.id
_entity.type
_entity.pdbx_description
1 polymer ?
#
loop_
_entity_poly.entity_id
_entity_poly.type
_entity_poly.pdbx_seq_one_letter_code
_entity_poly.pdbx_strand_id
1 'polypeptide(L)'
;MKRYTILAVILMCTSSFTFAQSSVFGSITEAKSKIEATVPVVIEYLKKTSEKQGDQTVLTNGTEALRQEYNAVSQEFDLYKGNLASCIVNKKKKVATKCLNYHTQYFRTTLTKYDNFISYLTKKNGFLGVDDEEVKKDLKPTEIATTIDKDFTSAAGATANMKGVEKTRYFESLKSDDLKLKPFSTLVN
;
A
#
# COMPACT_ATOMS: atom_id res chain seq x y z
N MET A 1 16.19 45.71 -40.62
CA MET A 1 16.38 45.37 -39.18
C MET A 1 15.09 44.78 -38.64
N LYS A 2 15.24 43.77 -37.81
CA LYS A 2 14.32 42.65 -37.58
C LYS A 2 13.12 43.00 -36.69
N ARG A 3 11.91 42.61 -37.12
CA ARG A 3 10.67 42.56 -36.34
C ARG A 3 10.58 41.21 -35.63
N TYR A 4 11.05 41.09 -34.39
CA TYR A 4 10.82 39.93 -33.54
C TYR A 4 10.79 40.37 -32.07
N THR A 5 9.67 40.92 -31.61
CA THR A 5 9.52 41.32 -30.20
C THR A 5 8.10 41.19 -29.66
N ILE A 6 7.27 40.33 -30.26
CA ILE A 6 5.92 40.05 -29.74
C ILE A 6 5.69 38.55 -29.46
N LEU A 7 6.52 37.64 -30.02
CA LEU A 7 6.35 36.19 -29.79
C LEU A 7 6.93 35.68 -28.46
N ALA A 8 7.79 36.46 -27.78
CA ALA A 8 8.48 36.00 -26.57
C ALA A 8 7.64 36.13 -25.27
N VAL A 9 6.53 36.87 -25.30
CA VAL A 9 5.72 37.14 -24.09
C VAL A 9 4.59 36.11 -23.90
N ILE A 10 4.22 35.37 -24.95
CA ILE A 10 3.15 34.35 -24.86
C ILE A 10 3.70 32.96 -24.45
N LEU A 11 5.02 32.74 -24.55
CA LEU A 11 5.64 31.45 -24.26
C LEU A 11 5.99 31.22 -22.77
N MET A 12 5.56 32.10 -21.86
CA MET A 12 5.81 31.97 -20.41
C MET A 12 4.57 31.64 -19.56
N CYS A 13 3.42 31.30 -20.18
CA CYS A 13 2.21 30.91 -19.46
C CYS A 13 1.80 29.43 -19.62
N THR A 14 2.67 28.57 -20.15
CA THR A 14 2.44 27.10 -20.21
C THR A 14 3.44 26.30 -19.38
N SER A 15 4.17 26.94 -18.46
CA SER A 15 4.72 26.19 -17.33
C SER A 15 3.56 25.77 -16.46
N SER A 16 2.90 24.68 -16.88
CA SER A 16 2.15 23.81 -16.02
C SER A 16 2.99 23.70 -14.76
N PHE A 17 2.49 24.24 -13.66
CA PHE A 17 3.00 23.89 -12.35
C PHE A 17 2.68 22.41 -12.19
N THR A 18 3.48 21.53 -12.81
CA THR A 18 3.73 20.22 -12.26
C THR A 18 4.50 20.49 -11.00
N PHE A 19 3.78 20.86 -9.94
CA PHE A 19 4.21 20.51 -8.62
C PHE A 19 4.52 19.02 -8.73
N ALA A 20 5.80 18.68 -8.64
CA ALA A 20 6.19 17.38 -8.10
C ALA A 20 5.68 17.38 -6.66
N GLN A 21 4.37 17.27 -6.50
CA GLN A 21 3.72 17.03 -5.25
C GLN A 21 4.14 15.61 -4.95
N SER A 22 5.13 15.46 -4.06
CA SER A 22 5.25 14.22 -3.31
C SER A 22 3.82 13.88 -2.89
N SER A 23 3.31 12.76 -3.41
CA SER A 23 1.93 12.37 -3.22
C SER A 23 1.61 12.53 -1.74
N VAL A 24 0.54 13.25 -1.42
CA VAL A 24 0.02 13.38 -0.03
C VAL A 24 -0.17 12.00 0.62
N PHE A 25 -0.20 10.95 -0.19
CA PHE A 25 -0.33 9.55 0.20
C PHE A 25 0.90 8.72 -0.22
N GLY A 26 2.11 9.28 -0.12
CA GLY A 26 3.35 8.56 -0.43
C GLY A 26 3.52 7.27 0.38
N SER A 27 3.00 7.25 1.62
CA SER A 27 2.93 6.06 2.45
C SER A 27 2.10 4.92 1.86
N ILE A 28 1.08 5.21 1.04
CA ILE A 28 0.30 4.18 0.31
C ILE A 28 1.18 3.51 -0.73
N THR A 29 1.96 4.29 -1.49
CA THR A 29 2.90 3.74 -2.48
C THR A 29 3.99 2.90 -1.81
N GLU A 30 4.53 3.37 -0.69
CA GLU A 30 5.53 2.61 0.08
C GLU A 30 4.94 1.31 0.65
N ALA A 31 3.76 1.37 1.26
CA ALA A 31 3.06 0.20 1.79
C ALA A 31 2.78 -0.83 0.69
N LYS A 32 2.28 -0.37 -0.46
CA LYS A 32 2.07 -1.19 -1.66
C LYS A 32 3.37 -1.90 -2.06
N SER A 33 4.47 -1.16 -2.17
CA SER A 33 5.78 -1.72 -2.54
C SER A 33 6.23 -2.82 -1.57
N LYS A 34 6.13 -2.58 -0.26
CA LYS A 34 6.50 -3.54 0.80
C LYS A 34 5.64 -4.81 0.76
N ILE A 35 4.32 -4.67 0.59
CA ILE A 35 3.40 -5.81 0.49
C ILE A 35 3.68 -6.65 -0.76
N GLU A 36 3.89 -6.00 -1.91
CA GLU A 36 4.14 -6.67 -3.19
C GLU A 36 5.50 -7.36 -3.24
N ALA A 37 6.55 -6.71 -2.73
CA ALA A 37 7.90 -7.27 -2.69
C ALA A 37 8.00 -8.53 -1.82
N THR A 38 7.04 -8.74 -0.92
CA THR A 38 7.00 -9.92 -0.06
C THR A 38 6.65 -11.20 -0.84
N VAL A 39 5.80 -11.12 -1.86
CA VAL A 39 5.36 -12.29 -2.65
C VAL A 39 6.52 -13.03 -3.32
N PRO A 40 7.37 -12.39 -4.16
CA PRO A 40 8.44 -13.11 -4.86
C PRO A 40 9.46 -13.73 -3.89
N VAL A 41 9.73 -13.10 -2.75
CA VAL A 41 10.62 -13.64 -1.71
C VAL A 41 10.09 -14.96 -1.17
N VAL A 42 8.79 -15.03 -0.86
CA VAL A 42 8.17 -16.26 -0.35
C VAL A 42 8.08 -17.33 -1.44
N ILE A 43 7.79 -16.96 -2.68
CA ILE A 43 7.78 -17.90 -3.82
C ILE A 43 9.16 -18.52 -4.04
N GLU A 44 10.23 -17.73 -3.97
CA GLU A 44 11.60 -18.24 -4.09
C GLU A 44 11.93 -19.23 -2.96
N TYR A 45 11.51 -18.93 -1.74
CA TYR A 45 11.66 -19.85 -0.61
C TYR A 45 10.94 -21.18 -0.85
N LEU A 46 9.69 -21.13 -1.32
CA LEU A 46 8.89 -22.32 -1.62
C LEU A 46 9.53 -23.15 -2.73
N LYS A 47 10.09 -22.52 -3.78
CA LYS A 47 10.82 -23.19 -4.87
C LYS A 47 12.02 -23.97 -4.33
N LYS A 48 12.91 -23.30 -3.58
CA LYS A 48 14.09 -23.92 -2.97
C LYS A 48 13.72 -25.07 -2.04
N THR A 49 12.68 -24.88 -1.23
CA THR A 49 12.19 -25.90 -0.29
C THR A 49 11.64 -27.12 -1.02
N SER A 50 10.83 -26.90 -2.06
CA SER A 50 10.27 -27.93 -2.93
C SER A 50 11.37 -28.77 -3.60
N GLU A 51 12.41 -28.12 -4.13
CA GLU A 51 13.56 -28.78 -4.76
C GLU A 51 14.35 -29.63 -3.75
N LYS A 52 14.63 -29.06 -2.57
CA LYS A 52 15.37 -29.75 -1.50
C LYS A 52 14.64 -30.98 -0.98
N GLN A 53 13.30 -30.93 -0.91
CA GLN A 53 12.48 -32.03 -0.43
C GLN A 53 12.09 -33.02 -1.54
N GLY A 54 12.29 -32.66 -2.81
CA GLY A 54 11.79 -33.44 -3.94
C GLY A 54 10.25 -33.51 -4.00
N ASP A 55 9.56 -32.53 -3.43
CA ASP A 55 8.10 -32.51 -3.29
C ASP A 55 7.48 -31.22 -3.86
N GLN A 56 6.96 -31.35 -5.08
CA GLN A 56 6.30 -30.26 -5.82
C GLN A 56 5.02 -29.73 -5.15
N THR A 57 4.43 -30.51 -4.23
CA THR A 57 3.23 -30.08 -3.51
C THR A 57 3.52 -28.93 -2.55
N VAL A 58 4.75 -28.81 -2.04
CA VAL A 58 5.20 -27.67 -1.22
C VAL A 58 5.05 -26.36 -1.98
N LEU A 59 5.58 -26.29 -3.21
CA LEU A 59 5.47 -25.09 -4.03
C LEU A 59 4.02 -24.82 -4.43
N THR A 60 3.30 -25.86 -4.87
CA THR A 60 1.93 -25.71 -5.39
C THR A 60 0.95 -25.26 -4.31
N ASN A 61 0.90 -25.97 -3.18
CA ASN A 61 -0.01 -25.65 -2.08
C ASN A 61 0.41 -24.39 -1.34
N GLY A 62 1.72 -24.17 -1.16
CA GLY A 62 2.24 -22.95 -0.54
C GLY A 62 1.92 -21.69 -1.36
N THR A 63 2.04 -21.77 -2.68
CA THR A 63 1.68 -20.66 -3.60
C THR A 63 0.20 -20.35 -3.52
N GLU A 64 -0.64 -21.38 -3.51
CA GLU A 64 -2.10 -21.22 -3.42
C GLU A 64 -2.53 -20.61 -2.08
N ALA A 65 -1.97 -21.08 -0.96
CA ALA A 65 -2.25 -20.52 0.35
C ALA A 65 -1.77 -19.05 0.46
N LEU A 66 -0.57 -18.75 -0.05
CA LEU A 66 -0.06 -17.38 -0.10
C LEU A 66 -0.97 -16.46 -0.93
N ARG A 67 -1.48 -16.94 -2.06
CA ARG A 67 -2.43 -16.20 -2.92
C ARG A 67 -3.70 -15.80 -2.15
N GLN A 68 -4.23 -16.70 -1.34
CA GLN A 68 -5.46 -16.44 -0.57
C GLN A 68 -5.25 -15.32 0.45
N GLU A 69 -4.17 -15.40 1.23
CA GLU A 69 -3.83 -14.38 2.23
C GLU A 69 -3.48 -13.03 1.58
N TYR A 70 -2.73 -13.06 0.46
CA TYR A 70 -2.45 -11.86 -0.32
C TYR A 70 -3.73 -11.18 -0.84
N ASN A 71 -4.68 -11.96 -1.36
CA ASN A 71 -5.94 -11.42 -1.85
C ASN A 71 -6.78 -10.77 -0.74
N ALA A 72 -6.74 -11.33 0.47
CA ALA A 72 -7.38 -10.71 1.64
C ALA A 72 -6.74 -9.35 1.98
N VAL A 73 -5.39 -9.27 1.95
CA VAL A 73 -4.67 -8.00 2.11
C VAL A 73 -5.00 -7.03 1.00
N SER A 74 -5.05 -7.47 -0.26
CA SER A 74 -5.37 -6.63 -1.42
C SER A 74 -6.77 -6.02 -1.31
N GLN A 75 -7.76 -6.82 -0.94
CA GLN A 75 -9.12 -6.34 -0.74
C GLN A 75 -9.17 -5.30 0.38
N GLU A 76 -8.54 -5.60 1.52
CA GLU A 76 -8.54 -4.67 2.65
C GLU A 76 -7.75 -3.39 2.34
N PHE A 77 -6.63 -3.48 1.63
CA PHE A 77 -5.82 -2.33 1.24
C PHE A 77 -6.64 -1.32 0.41
N ASP A 78 -7.43 -1.80 -0.54
CA ASP A 78 -8.29 -0.97 -1.38
C ASP A 78 -9.45 -0.34 -0.59
N LEU A 79 -10.07 -1.12 0.31
CA LEU A 79 -11.12 -0.62 1.20
C LEU A 79 -10.57 0.42 2.18
N TYR A 80 -9.42 0.15 2.78
CA TYR A 80 -8.78 0.94 3.81
C TYR A 80 -8.55 2.39 3.37
N LYS A 81 -7.88 2.61 2.23
CA LYS A 81 -7.61 3.95 1.70
C LYS A 81 -8.90 4.73 1.41
N GLY A 82 -9.93 4.06 0.88
CA GLY A 82 -11.24 4.66 0.62
C GLY A 82 -12.00 5.01 1.91
N ASN A 83 -11.93 4.13 2.91
CA ASN A 83 -12.53 4.32 4.22
C ASN A 83 -11.91 5.50 4.95
N LEU A 84 -10.59 5.64 4.96
CA LEU A 84 -9.91 6.77 5.58
C LEU A 84 -10.29 8.10 4.91
N ALA A 85 -10.34 8.14 3.57
CA ALA A 85 -10.83 9.31 2.85
C ALA A 85 -12.28 9.65 3.23
N SER A 86 -13.16 8.64 3.27
CA SER A 86 -14.57 8.81 3.67
C SER A 86 -14.71 9.31 5.12
N CYS A 87 -13.88 8.84 6.05
CA CYS A 87 -13.82 9.33 7.43
C CYS A 87 -13.58 10.84 7.47
N ILE A 88 -12.70 11.36 6.60
CA ILE A 88 -12.33 12.78 6.57
C ILE A 88 -13.39 13.62 5.84
N VAL A 89 -13.87 13.16 4.69
CA VAL A 89 -14.84 13.90 3.86
C VAL A 89 -16.18 14.02 4.58
N ASN A 90 -16.68 12.93 5.16
CA ASN A 90 -18.08 12.83 5.58
C ASN A 90 -18.33 13.08 7.08
N LYS A 91 -17.28 13.21 7.90
CA LYS A 91 -17.44 13.27 9.37
C LYS A 91 -16.84 14.54 9.97
N LYS A 92 -17.43 14.98 11.08
CA LYS A 92 -16.88 16.05 11.94
C LYS A 92 -15.56 15.59 12.56
N LYS A 93 -14.63 16.53 12.82
CA LYS A 93 -13.25 16.27 13.30
C LYS A 93 -13.15 15.17 14.38
N LYS A 94 -13.87 15.29 15.49
CA LYS A 94 -13.82 14.31 16.60
C LYS A 94 -14.27 12.89 16.19
N VAL A 95 -15.21 12.80 15.26
CA VAL A 95 -15.73 11.51 14.74
C VAL A 95 -14.80 10.97 13.65
N ALA A 96 -14.19 11.85 12.86
CA ALA A 96 -13.19 11.48 11.87
C ALA A 96 -11.99 10.79 12.52
N THR A 97 -11.44 11.33 13.62
CA THR A 97 -10.31 10.70 14.34
C THR A 97 -10.64 9.28 14.83
N LYS A 98 -11.82 9.06 15.42
CA LYS A 98 -12.23 7.71 15.85
C LYS A 98 -12.38 6.75 14.66
N CYS A 99 -12.90 7.25 13.54
CA CYS A 99 -13.07 6.50 12.30
C CYS A 99 -11.71 6.10 11.70
N LEU A 100 -10.75 7.03 11.62
CA LEU A 100 -9.38 6.75 11.18
C LEU A 100 -8.76 5.65 12.03
N ASN A 101 -8.73 5.82 13.36
CA ASN A 101 -8.17 4.83 14.28
C ASN A 101 -8.78 3.44 14.12
N TYR A 102 -10.10 3.35 13.93
CA TYR A 102 -10.79 2.08 13.73
C TYR A 102 -10.28 1.35 12.48
N HIS A 103 -10.24 2.05 11.33
CA HIS A 103 -9.79 1.47 10.08
C HIS A 103 -8.28 1.18 10.10
N THR A 104 -7.48 2.03 10.72
CA THR A 104 -6.03 1.82 10.91
C THR A 104 -5.76 0.54 11.72
N GLN A 105 -6.50 0.32 12.81
CA GLN A 105 -6.37 -0.91 13.60
C GLN A 105 -6.78 -2.14 12.79
N TYR A 106 -7.89 -2.08 12.06
CA TYR A 106 -8.35 -3.19 11.26
C TYR A 106 -7.35 -3.58 10.17
N PHE A 107 -6.84 -2.60 9.41
CA PHE A 107 -5.81 -2.83 8.40
C PHE A 107 -4.52 -3.38 9.00
N ARG A 108 -4.07 -2.85 10.14
CA ARG A 108 -2.91 -3.38 10.88
C ARG A 108 -3.12 -4.85 11.24
N THR A 109 -4.31 -5.22 11.74
CA THR A 109 -4.63 -6.62 12.06
C THR A 109 -4.56 -7.52 10.83
N THR A 110 -5.09 -7.08 9.69
CA THR A 110 -5.00 -7.83 8.42
C THR A 110 -3.54 -8.04 8.00
N LEU A 111 -2.71 -6.99 8.04
CA LEU A 111 -1.27 -7.11 7.75
C LEU A 111 -0.55 -8.01 8.74
N THR A 112 -0.89 -7.97 10.03
CA THR A 112 -0.30 -8.85 11.04
C THR A 112 -0.66 -10.32 10.79
N LYS A 113 -1.89 -10.62 10.35
CA LYS A 113 -2.27 -11.99 9.97
C LYS A 113 -1.45 -12.48 8.78
N TYR A 114 -1.30 -11.65 7.75
CA TYR A 114 -0.50 -11.97 6.58
C TYR A 114 0.97 -12.19 6.94
N ASP A 115 1.55 -11.31 7.74
CA ASP A 115 2.94 -11.41 8.20
C ASP A 115 3.18 -12.69 9.03
N ASN A 116 2.27 -13.00 9.96
CA ASN A 116 2.29 -14.23 10.74
C ASN A 116 2.15 -15.48 9.87
N PHE A 117 1.29 -15.44 8.86
CA PHE A 117 1.13 -16.53 7.90
C PHE A 117 2.43 -16.78 7.14
N ILE A 118 3.08 -15.71 6.65
CA ILE A 118 4.37 -15.83 5.96
C ILE A 118 5.42 -16.41 6.90
N SER A 119 5.56 -15.87 8.11
CA SER A 119 6.49 -16.42 9.10
C SER A 119 6.14 -17.86 9.49
N TYR A 120 4.89 -18.32 9.32
CA TYR A 120 4.52 -19.73 9.44
C TYR A 120 4.98 -20.55 8.25
N LEU A 121 4.75 -20.06 7.04
CA LEU A 121 5.06 -20.73 5.78
C LEU A 121 6.58 -20.85 5.56
N THR A 122 7.35 -19.90 6.07
CA THR A 122 8.80 -19.81 5.87
C THR A 122 9.61 -20.13 7.13
N LYS A 123 9.13 -21.03 7.99
CA LYS A 123 9.85 -21.39 9.21
C LYS A 123 11.10 -22.20 8.94
N LYS A 124 12.19 -21.82 9.58
CA LYS A 124 13.39 -22.64 9.66
C LYS A 124 13.13 -23.89 10.50
N ASN A 125 13.30 -25.07 9.92
CA ASN A 125 13.30 -26.37 10.61
C ASN A 125 12.05 -26.68 11.46
N GLY A 126 10.88 -26.11 11.12
CA GLY A 126 9.61 -26.39 11.83
C GLY A 126 9.47 -25.74 13.20
N PHE A 127 10.40 -24.89 13.66
CA PHE A 127 10.28 -24.19 14.94
C PHE A 127 9.43 -22.92 14.82
N LEU A 128 8.40 -22.83 15.66
CA LEU A 128 7.54 -21.64 15.77
C LEU A 128 8.35 -20.41 16.22
N GLY A 129 8.35 -19.34 15.41
CA GLY A 129 8.92 -18.04 15.80
C GLY A 129 10.40 -17.81 15.46
N VAL A 130 11.02 -18.71 14.70
CA VAL A 130 12.35 -18.49 14.13
C VAL A 130 12.18 -18.21 12.65
N ASP A 131 12.30 -16.93 12.28
CA ASP A 131 12.30 -16.52 10.88
C ASP A 131 13.51 -17.16 10.18
N ASP A 132 13.29 -17.68 8.99
CA ASP A 132 14.39 -18.12 8.15
C ASP A 132 15.15 -16.89 7.64
N GLU A 133 16.45 -16.81 7.92
CA GLU A 133 17.31 -15.69 7.52
C GLU A 133 17.39 -15.52 5.99
N GLU A 134 17.02 -16.57 5.25
CA GLU A 134 16.89 -16.54 3.79
C GLU A 134 15.66 -15.75 3.32
N VAL A 135 14.66 -15.55 4.18
CA VAL A 135 13.41 -14.83 3.87
C VAL A 135 13.43 -13.43 4.48
N LYS A 136 14.11 -12.52 3.78
CA LYS A 136 14.21 -11.11 4.16
C LYS A 136 13.04 -10.30 3.57
N LYS A 137 11.92 -10.28 4.29
CA LYS A 137 10.77 -9.41 3.99
C LYS A 137 10.88 -8.07 4.73
N ASP A 138 10.57 -6.96 4.05
CA ASP A 138 10.41 -5.63 4.68
C ASP A 138 8.92 -5.31 4.93
N LEU A 139 8.22 -6.31 5.48
CA LEU A 139 6.81 -6.20 5.83
C LEU A 139 6.69 -5.94 7.33
N LYS A 140 6.44 -4.68 7.71
CA LYS A 140 6.28 -4.28 9.11
C LYS A 140 4.87 -3.73 9.34
N PRO A 141 3.89 -4.57 9.71
CA PRO A 141 2.47 -4.19 9.80
C PRO A 141 2.20 -2.92 10.61
N THR A 142 2.85 -2.79 11.77
CA THR A 142 2.68 -1.64 12.67
C THR A 142 3.21 -0.36 12.05
N GLU A 143 4.40 -0.42 11.44
CA GLU A 143 5.04 0.73 10.79
C GLU A 143 4.20 1.20 9.61
N ILE A 144 3.83 0.28 8.72
CA ILE A 144 3.00 0.54 7.54
C ILE A 144 1.69 1.23 7.93
N ALA A 145 0.93 0.64 8.87
CA ALA A 145 -0.36 1.21 9.28
C ALA A 145 -0.20 2.58 9.93
N THR A 146 0.82 2.77 10.77
CA THR A 146 1.07 4.04 11.48
C THR A 146 1.46 5.16 10.53
N THR A 147 2.30 4.87 9.53
CA THR A 147 2.73 5.88 8.55
C THR A 147 1.56 6.34 7.68
N ILE A 148 0.69 5.41 7.24
CA ILE A 148 -0.52 5.78 6.49
C ILE A 148 -1.48 6.61 7.37
N ASP A 149 -1.70 6.20 8.62
CA ASP A 149 -2.56 6.95 9.54
C ASP A 149 -2.08 8.38 9.77
N LYS A 150 -0.76 8.59 9.85
CA LYS A 150 -0.14 9.91 9.96
C LYS A 150 -0.38 10.77 8.73
N ASP A 151 -0.27 10.20 7.53
CA ASP A 151 -0.56 10.91 6.27
C ASP A 151 -2.03 11.33 6.20
N PHE A 152 -2.96 10.43 6.57
CA PHE A 152 -4.39 10.75 6.58
C PHE A 152 -4.78 11.74 7.69
N THR A 153 -4.14 11.69 8.85
CA THR A 153 -4.29 12.69 9.90
C THR A 153 -3.82 14.07 9.41
N SER A 154 -2.71 14.11 8.67
CA SER A 154 -2.20 15.34 8.06
C SER A 154 -3.15 15.87 6.97
N ALA A 155 -3.67 14.98 6.12
CA ALA A 155 -4.70 15.31 5.13
C ALA A 155 -5.99 15.85 5.78
N ALA A 156 -6.40 15.31 6.93
CA ALA A 156 -7.55 15.84 7.68
C ALA A 156 -7.32 17.28 8.15
N GLY A 157 -6.07 17.63 8.52
CA GLY A 157 -5.68 19.00 8.83
C GLY A 157 -5.68 19.92 7.61
N ALA A 158 -5.05 19.48 6.51
CA ALA A 158 -4.97 20.25 5.26
C ALA A 158 -6.35 20.55 4.65
N THR A 159 -7.29 19.61 4.80
CA THR A 159 -8.64 19.72 4.23
C THR A 159 -9.67 20.32 5.20
N ALA A 160 -9.24 20.80 6.39
CA ALA A 160 -10.15 21.24 7.44
C ALA A 160 -11.07 22.40 7.02
N ASN A 161 -10.57 23.29 6.16
CA ASN A 161 -11.29 24.46 5.66
C ASN A 161 -11.91 24.26 4.27
N MET A 162 -11.60 23.14 3.61
CA MET A 162 -12.17 22.80 2.29
C MET A 162 -13.64 22.40 2.44
N LYS A 163 -14.45 22.74 1.44
CA LYS A 163 -15.90 22.46 1.46
C LYS A 163 -16.33 21.56 0.31
N GLY A 164 -17.28 20.68 0.58
CA GLY A 164 -17.98 19.88 -0.43
C GLY A 164 -17.04 19.21 -1.44
N VAL A 165 -17.24 19.51 -2.72
CA VAL A 165 -16.53 18.91 -3.86
C VAL A 165 -15.02 19.12 -3.81
N GLU A 166 -14.53 20.25 -3.30
CA GLU A 166 -13.09 20.52 -3.18
C GLU A 166 -12.43 19.50 -2.24
N LYS A 167 -13.08 19.23 -1.11
CA LYS A 167 -12.62 18.26 -0.13
C LYS A 167 -12.65 16.84 -0.70
N THR A 168 -13.68 16.49 -1.48
CA THR A 168 -13.75 15.20 -2.17
C THR A 168 -12.62 15.05 -3.20
N ARG A 169 -12.38 16.09 -4.01
CA ARG A 169 -11.34 16.11 -5.06
C ARG A 169 -9.94 15.89 -4.52
N TYR A 170 -9.66 16.39 -3.31
CA TYR A 170 -8.38 16.16 -2.63
C TYR A 170 -8.02 14.67 -2.50
N PHE A 171 -9.03 13.80 -2.34
CA PHE A 171 -8.85 12.36 -2.17
C PHE A 171 -9.08 11.55 -3.46
N GLU A 172 -9.38 12.17 -4.60
CA GLU A 172 -9.67 11.45 -5.85
C GLU A 172 -8.48 10.62 -6.35
N SER A 173 -7.25 11.08 -6.10
CA SER A 173 -6.02 10.37 -6.48
C SER A 173 -5.92 8.96 -5.87
N LEU A 174 -6.55 8.72 -4.71
CA LEU A 174 -6.59 7.41 -4.05
C LEU A 174 -7.32 6.33 -4.87
N LYS A 175 -8.17 6.74 -5.82
CA LYS A 175 -8.90 5.83 -6.71
C LYS A 175 -8.05 5.32 -7.88
N SER A 176 -6.84 5.87 -8.09
CA SER A 176 -5.95 5.41 -9.16
C SER A 176 -5.67 3.91 -9.04
N ASP A 177 -5.67 3.22 -10.17
CA ASP A 177 -5.24 1.83 -10.28
C ASP A 177 -3.75 1.66 -9.90
N ASP A 178 -2.94 2.71 -10.05
CA ASP A 178 -1.53 2.71 -9.62
C ASP A 178 -1.36 2.53 -8.12
N LEU A 179 -2.40 2.87 -7.34
CA LEU A 179 -2.44 2.73 -5.89
C LEU A 179 -3.20 1.46 -5.45
N LYS A 180 -3.56 0.57 -6.37
CA LYS A 180 -4.05 -0.77 -6.04
C LYS A 180 -2.89 -1.73 -5.95
N LEU A 181 -3.03 -2.78 -5.14
CA LEU A 181 -2.08 -3.88 -5.20
C LEU A 181 -2.17 -4.59 -6.57
N LYS A 182 -1.03 -5.03 -7.09
CA LYS A 182 -0.95 -5.79 -8.33
C LYS A 182 -1.65 -7.14 -8.17
N PRO A 183 -2.22 -7.70 -9.25
CA PRO A 183 -2.74 -9.07 -9.19
C PRO A 183 -1.63 -10.05 -8.81
N PHE A 184 -1.91 -10.99 -7.91
CA PHE A 184 -0.94 -11.96 -7.42
C PHE A 184 -0.18 -12.69 -8.55
N SER A 185 -0.87 -13.05 -9.63
CA SER A 185 -0.28 -13.70 -10.81
C SER A 185 0.82 -12.91 -11.50
N THR A 186 0.89 -11.59 -11.29
CA THR A 186 1.95 -10.74 -11.85
C THR A 186 3.20 -10.68 -10.98
N LEU A 187 3.11 -11.16 -9.73
CA LEU A 187 4.16 -11.12 -8.71
C LEU A 187 4.91 -12.45 -8.54
N VAL A 188 4.40 -13.53 -9.13
CA VAL A 188 4.95 -14.89 -9.00
C VAL A 188 5.93 -15.27 -10.11
N ASN A 189 6.19 -14.36 -11.04
CA ASN A 189 7.07 -14.56 -12.19
C ASN A 189 8.54 -14.58 -11.78
#